data_AF-A0A8D8F868-F1
#
_entry.id   AF-A0A8D8F868-F1
#
_cell.length_a   1.000
_cell.length_b   1.000
_cell.length_c   1.000
_cell.angle_alpha   90.00
_cell.angle_beta   90.00
_cell.angle_gamma   90.00
#
_symmetry.space_group_name_H-M   'P 1'
#
loop_
_entity.id
_entity.type
_entity.pdbx_description
1 polymer ?
#
loop_
_entity_poly.entity_id
_entity_poly.type
_entity_poly.pdbx_seq_one_letter_code
_entity_poly.pdbx_strand_id
1 'polypeptide(L)'
;NQWLLMETPWPGFAILGLYLMFVLKWGPKWMENRKPIKIDNFIKVYNLAQVFVCLFLFIEGWRLGYLRGYSFLCQPVDYSDDEVPLKIARRCHIYFLVKVLDLMDTVFFVLRKKQNQVSFLHVYHHTGMVMLTWSGVKWFAGGHGVFMGFLNSFIHVVMYFYYFLTSVSDKYKGNVWWKKHITQLQIIQFGLIFLQWFVLVFQPNCAFPKWPLFVLLPQNLFMFMLFLDFYYHAYIKKPKPAQPKPVTPSVEESVPVLKSKINIHTD
;
A
#
# COMPACT_ATOMS: atom_id res chain seq x y z
N ASN A 1 13.30 -13.28 20.44
CA ASN A 1 14.03 -13.29 19.15
C ASN A 1 13.90 -14.56 18.32
N GLN A 2 13.51 -15.72 18.87
CA GLN A 2 13.30 -16.97 18.11
C GLN A 2 11.99 -16.98 17.30
N TRP A 3 11.48 -15.82 16.91
CA TRP A 3 10.25 -15.71 16.13
C TRP A 3 10.57 -15.74 14.64
N LEU A 4 9.62 -16.22 13.84
CA LEU A 4 9.76 -16.33 12.39
C LEU A 4 10.26 -15.00 11.78
N LEU A 5 11.34 -15.06 10.99
CA LEU A 5 12.02 -13.93 10.33
C LEU A 5 12.65 -12.88 11.27
N MET A 6 12.71 -13.10 12.59
CA MET A 6 13.24 -12.13 13.56
C MET A 6 14.69 -12.38 14.01
N GLU A 7 15.30 -13.50 13.62
CA GLU A 7 16.67 -13.82 14.03
C GLU A 7 17.67 -12.83 13.40
N THR A 8 17.66 -12.74 12.07
CA THR A 8 18.52 -11.86 11.27
C THR A 8 17.70 -11.08 10.25
N PRO A 9 18.19 -9.93 9.75
CA PRO A 9 17.47 -9.16 8.74
C PRO A 9 17.54 -9.78 7.33
N TRP A 10 18.50 -10.68 7.09
CA TRP A 10 18.79 -11.23 5.76
C TRP A 10 17.61 -11.93 5.08
N PRO A 11 16.79 -12.75 5.77
CA PRO A 11 15.58 -13.31 5.18
C PRO A 11 14.58 -12.24 4.74
N GLY A 12 14.40 -11.18 5.52
CA GLY A 12 13.53 -10.06 5.16
C GLY A 12 14.04 -9.32 3.91
N PHE A 13 15.34 -9.04 3.84
CA PHE A 13 15.95 -8.44 2.65
C PHE A 13 15.88 -9.34 1.43
N ALA A 14 16.03 -10.66 1.58
CA ALA A 14 15.86 -11.61 0.48
C ALA A 14 14.42 -11.60 -0.05
N ILE A 15 13.41 -11.61 0.83
CA ILE A 15 12.00 -11.50 0.45
C ILE A 15 11.75 -10.18 -0.31
N LEU A 16 12.23 -9.05 0.20
CA LEU A 16 12.08 -7.75 -0.46
C LEU A 16 12.81 -7.67 -1.79
N GLY A 17 14.00 -8.24 -1.90
CA GLY A 17 14.77 -8.31 -3.14
C GLY A 17 14.03 -9.11 -4.21
N LEU A 18 13.56 -10.31 -3.87
CA LEU A 18 12.76 -11.15 -4.78
C LEU A 18 11.45 -10.46 -5.17
N TYR A 19 10.79 -9.85 -4.20
CA TYR A 19 9.58 -9.06 -4.40
C TYR A 19 9.79 -7.94 -5.43
N LEU A 20 10.79 -7.08 -5.22
CA LEU A 20 11.09 -5.95 -6.11
C LEU A 20 11.49 -6.43 -7.51
N MET A 21 12.32 -7.48 -7.61
CA MET A 21 12.68 -8.07 -8.90
C MET A 21 11.46 -8.59 -9.65
N PHE A 22 10.54 -9.26 -8.94
CA PHE A 22 9.31 -9.78 -9.52
C PHE A 22 8.38 -8.65 -9.98
N VAL A 23 8.03 -7.70 -9.11
CA VAL A 23 6.98 -6.72 -9.43
C VAL A 23 7.43 -5.64 -10.43
N LEU A 24 8.73 -5.33 -10.49
CA LEU A 24 9.26 -4.28 -11.36
C LEU A 24 9.79 -4.79 -12.71
N LYS A 25 10.30 -6.04 -12.76
CA LYS A 25 10.96 -6.55 -13.98
C LYS A 25 10.39 -7.89 -14.44
N TRP A 26 10.53 -8.95 -13.64
CA TRP A 26 10.26 -10.32 -14.11
C TRP A 26 8.78 -10.58 -14.37
N GLY A 27 7.92 -10.21 -13.44
CA GLY A 27 6.48 -10.41 -13.54
C GLY A 27 5.85 -9.66 -14.73
N PRO A 28 6.07 -8.34 -14.90
CA PRO A 28 5.57 -7.61 -16.06
C PRO A 28 6.04 -8.18 -17.40
N LYS A 29 7.33 -8.53 -17.52
CA LYS A 29 7.90 -9.14 -18.74
C LYS A 29 7.30 -10.52 -19.02
N TRP A 30 7.11 -11.33 -17.99
CA TRP A 30 6.49 -12.66 -18.13
C TRP A 30 5.00 -12.58 -18.52
N MET A 31 4.30 -11.53 -18.07
CA MET A 31 2.88 -11.30 -18.35
C MET A 31 2.61 -10.57 -19.67
N GLU A 32 3.63 -10.03 -20.35
CA GLU A 32 3.50 -9.23 -21.57
C GLU A 32 2.68 -9.95 -22.64
N ASN A 33 3.09 -11.19 -22.97
CA ASN A 33 2.46 -12.04 -24.00
C ASN A 33 1.38 -12.98 -23.45
N ARG A 34 0.95 -12.81 -22.19
CA ARG A 34 -0.06 -13.65 -21.53
C ARG A 34 -1.35 -12.88 -21.30
N LYS A 35 -2.46 -13.61 -21.24
CA LYS A 35 -3.75 -13.08 -20.77
C LYS A 35 -3.71 -12.90 -19.24
N PRO A 36 -4.45 -11.94 -18.65
CA PRO A 36 -4.56 -11.79 -17.20
C PRO A 36 -4.99 -13.10 -16.53
N ILE A 37 -4.32 -13.49 -15.45
CA ILE A 37 -4.63 -14.73 -14.75
C ILE A 37 -5.92 -14.55 -13.95
N LYS A 38 -6.86 -15.48 -14.10
CA LYS A 38 -8.14 -15.51 -13.37
C LYS A 38 -7.95 -16.09 -11.97
N ILE A 39 -7.49 -15.26 -11.03
CA ILE A 39 -7.31 -15.61 -9.61
C ILE A 39 -8.32 -14.90 -8.69
N ASP A 40 -9.49 -14.52 -9.22
CA ASP A 40 -10.44 -13.69 -8.49
C ASP A 40 -10.97 -14.35 -7.21
N ASN A 41 -11.19 -15.67 -7.21
CA ASN A 41 -11.63 -16.40 -6.01
C ASN A 41 -10.55 -16.43 -4.92
N PHE A 42 -9.28 -16.57 -5.31
CA PHE A 42 -8.17 -16.51 -4.37
C PHE A 42 -8.05 -15.12 -3.74
N ILE A 43 -8.18 -14.06 -4.55
CA ILE A 43 -8.16 -12.67 -4.08
C ILE A 43 -9.32 -12.37 -3.13
N LYS A 44 -10.52 -12.91 -3.38
CA LYS A 44 -11.66 -12.79 -2.45
C LYS A 44 -11.31 -13.36 -1.07
N VAL A 45 -10.80 -14.59 -1.04
CA VAL A 45 -10.43 -15.27 0.22
C VAL A 45 -9.29 -14.51 0.91
N TYR A 46 -8.28 -14.08 0.16
CA TYR A 46 -7.16 -13.30 0.68
C TYR A 46 -7.62 -11.97 1.30
N ASN A 47 -8.45 -11.19 0.61
CA ASN A 47 -8.96 -9.91 1.13
C ASN A 47 -9.80 -10.13 2.39
N LEU A 48 -10.63 -11.18 2.41
CA LEU A 48 -11.44 -11.50 3.57
C LEU A 48 -10.58 -11.95 4.78
N ALA A 49 -9.55 -12.76 4.54
CA ALA A 49 -8.59 -13.14 5.57
C ALA A 49 -7.84 -11.92 6.13
N GLN A 50 -7.41 -11.01 5.26
CA GLN A 50 -6.79 -9.73 5.66
C GLN A 50 -7.71 -8.90 6.55
N VAL A 51 -9.02 -8.81 6.24
CA VAL A 51 -10.01 -8.14 7.09
C VAL A 51 -10.02 -8.74 8.49
N PHE A 52 -10.10 -10.07 8.62
CA PHE A 52 -10.14 -10.72 9.93
C PHE A 52 -8.85 -10.55 10.73
N VAL A 53 -7.69 -10.68 10.09
CA VAL A 53 -6.40 -10.50 10.77
C VAL A 53 -6.20 -9.05 11.21
N CYS A 54 -6.54 -8.07 10.37
CA CYS A 54 -6.46 -6.66 10.75
C CYS A 54 -7.46 -6.31 11.85
N LEU A 55 -8.68 -6.87 11.80
CA LEU A 55 -9.68 -6.66 12.85
C LEU A 55 -9.20 -7.24 14.19
N PHE A 56 -8.61 -8.43 14.16
CA PHE A 56 -7.99 -9.04 15.33
C PHE A 56 -6.90 -8.16 15.93
N LEU A 57 -5.98 -7.64 15.12
CA LEU A 57 -4.90 -6.76 15.59
C LEU A 57 -5.43 -5.43 16.15
N PHE A 58 -6.46 -4.86 15.53
CA PHE A 58 -7.13 -3.67 16.04
C PHE A 58 -7.76 -3.91 17.41
N ILE A 59 -8.52 -4.99 17.57
CA ILE A 59 -9.16 -5.36 18.84
C ILE A 59 -8.11 -5.65 19.92
N GLU A 60 -7.02 -6.35 19.58
CA GLU A 60 -5.96 -6.64 20.55
C GLU A 60 -5.18 -5.38 20.94
N GLY A 61 -4.93 -4.45 20.02
CA GLY A 61 -4.34 -3.14 20.33
C GLY A 61 -5.21 -2.33 21.29
N TRP A 62 -6.53 -2.38 21.10
CA TRP A 62 -7.49 -1.77 22.03
C TRP A 62 -7.51 -2.48 23.39
N ARG A 63 -7.65 -3.81 23.40
CA ARG A 63 -7.83 -4.63 24.61
C ARG A 63 -6.58 -4.73 25.47
N LEU A 64 -5.42 -4.93 24.87
CA LEU A 64 -4.15 -5.13 25.58
C LEU A 64 -3.43 -3.80 25.83
N GLY A 65 -3.64 -2.79 24.97
CA GLY A 65 -3.05 -1.47 25.12
C GLY A 65 -4.00 -0.48 25.81
N TYR A 66 -4.88 0.14 25.03
CA TYR A 66 -5.61 1.33 25.47
C TYR A 66 -6.62 1.11 26.60
N LEU A 67 -7.30 -0.04 26.65
CA LEU A 67 -8.18 -0.40 27.78
C LEU A 67 -7.41 -0.70 29.06
N ARG A 68 -6.09 -0.89 28.99
CA ARG A 68 -5.20 -1.13 30.12
C ARG A 68 -4.34 0.09 30.48
N GLY A 69 -4.71 1.27 29.96
CA GLY A 69 -4.08 2.54 30.34
C GLY A 69 -2.87 2.94 29.50
N TYR A 70 -2.71 2.42 28.28
CA TYR A 70 -1.72 2.97 27.34
C TYR A 70 -1.95 4.47 27.13
N SER A 71 -0.89 5.26 27.29
CA SER A 71 -0.92 6.69 27.06
C SER A 71 -0.75 7.00 25.56
N PHE A 72 -1.55 7.94 25.06
CA PHE A 72 -1.38 8.46 23.70
C PHE A 72 -0.22 9.46 23.58
N LEU A 73 0.28 9.99 24.70
CA LEU A 73 1.32 11.03 24.72
C LEU A 73 2.73 10.45 24.78
N CYS A 74 2.95 9.56 25.75
CA CYS A 74 4.23 8.87 25.96
C CYS A 74 3.93 7.47 26.49
N GLN A 75 4.25 6.47 25.68
CA GLN A 75 4.15 5.08 26.11
C GLN A 75 5.51 4.39 25.97
N PRO A 76 6.20 4.08 27.09
CA PRO A 76 7.43 3.31 27.04
C PRO A 76 7.17 1.86 26.59
N VAL A 77 8.22 1.21 26.12
CA VAL A 77 8.17 -0.23 25.84
C VAL A 77 8.37 -0.96 27.16
N ASP A 78 7.50 -1.91 27.44
CA ASP A 78 7.64 -2.81 28.58
C ASP A 78 8.37 -4.08 28.11
N TYR A 79 9.51 -4.36 28.71
CA TYR A 79 10.36 -5.52 28.41
C TYR A 79 10.26 -6.61 29.48
N SER A 80 9.32 -6.51 30.42
CA SER A 80 9.09 -7.57 31.40
C SER A 80 8.57 -8.84 30.71
N ASP A 81 8.80 -9.98 31.37
CA ASP A 81 8.27 -11.27 30.95
C ASP A 81 6.81 -11.49 31.40
N ASP A 82 6.09 -10.40 31.70
CA ASP A 82 4.68 -10.46 32.07
C ASP A 82 3.81 -10.86 30.88
N GLU A 83 2.65 -11.44 31.19
CA GLU A 83 1.76 -12.00 30.17
C GLU A 83 1.28 -10.94 29.16
N VAL A 84 1.02 -9.71 29.60
CA VAL A 84 0.47 -8.64 28.75
C VAL A 84 1.52 -8.06 27.79
N PRO A 85 2.69 -7.59 28.25
CA PRO A 85 3.78 -7.15 27.37
C PRO A 85 4.18 -8.20 26.33
N LEU A 86 4.32 -9.47 26.75
CA LEU A 86 4.63 -10.56 25.82
C LEU A 86 3.53 -10.77 24.76
N LYS A 87 2.25 -10.66 25.13
CA LYS A 87 1.15 -10.70 24.15
C LYS A 87 1.22 -9.52 23.18
N ILE A 88 1.49 -8.31 23.66
CA ILE A 88 1.63 -7.11 22.80
C ILE A 88 2.78 -7.31 21.82
N ALA A 89 3.96 -7.74 22.30
CA ALA A 89 5.11 -8.00 21.44
C ALA A 89 4.80 -9.07 20.38
N ARG A 90 4.07 -10.14 20.74
CA ARG A 90 3.58 -11.14 19.77
C ARG A 90 2.61 -10.52 18.75
N ARG A 91 1.76 -9.55 19.12
CA ARG A 91 0.88 -8.84 18.17
C ARG A 91 1.66 -7.93 17.25
N CYS A 92 2.72 -7.26 17.73
CA CYS A 92 3.63 -6.52 16.88
C CYS A 92 4.30 -7.45 15.84
N HIS A 93 4.70 -8.66 16.24
CA HIS A 93 5.24 -9.65 15.30
C HIS A 93 4.23 -10.12 14.26
N ILE A 94 2.99 -10.42 14.67
CA ILE A 94 1.91 -10.75 13.73
C ILE A 94 1.65 -9.59 12.77
N TYR A 95 1.66 -8.34 13.25
CA TYR A 95 1.52 -7.16 12.40
C TYR A 95 2.65 -7.05 11.36
N PHE A 96 3.90 -7.34 11.74
CA PHE A 96 5.01 -7.44 10.79
C PHE A 96 4.75 -8.53 9.73
N LEU A 97 4.31 -9.73 10.14
CA LEU A 97 3.98 -10.79 9.19
C LEU A 97 2.85 -10.39 8.24
N VAL A 98 1.85 -9.63 8.71
CA VAL A 98 0.82 -9.05 7.86
C VAL A 98 1.44 -8.10 6.83
N LYS A 99 2.39 -7.22 7.21
CA LYS A 99 3.06 -6.35 6.23
C LYS A 99 3.84 -7.15 5.17
N VAL A 100 4.42 -8.30 5.54
CA VAL A 100 5.03 -9.22 4.57
C VAL A 100 3.97 -9.83 3.64
N LEU A 101 2.81 -10.22 4.18
CA LEU A 101 1.68 -10.71 3.38
C LEU A 101 1.11 -9.63 2.45
N ASP A 102 1.07 -8.37 2.87
CA ASP A 102 0.60 -7.22 2.09
C ASP A 102 1.42 -7.05 0.79
N LEU A 103 2.64 -7.59 0.69
CA LEU A 103 3.43 -7.64 -0.56
C LEU A 103 2.72 -8.44 -1.67
N MET A 104 1.81 -9.34 -1.32
CA MET A 104 1.06 -10.11 -2.31
C MET A 104 0.08 -9.24 -3.12
N ASP A 105 -0.31 -8.06 -2.62
CA ASP A 105 -1.25 -7.16 -3.31
C ASP A 105 -0.69 -6.72 -4.68
N THR A 106 0.57 -6.29 -4.73
CA THR A 106 1.26 -5.94 -5.99
C THR A 106 1.51 -7.15 -6.86
N VAL A 107 1.81 -8.31 -6.27
CA VAL A 107 1.93 -9.56 -7.03
C VAL A 107 0.62 -9.83 -7.77
N PHE A 108 -0.54 -9.68 -7.11
CA PHE A 108 -1.84 -9.81 -7.76
C PHE A 108 -2.08 -8.75 -8.83
N PHE A 109 -1.65 -7.50 -8.63
CA PHE A 109 -1.75 -6.46 -9.66
C PHE A 109 -0.98 -6.84 -10.93
N VAL A 110 0.24 -7.35 -10.78
CA VAL A 110 1.08 -7.80 -11.90
C VAL A 110 0.42 -8.99 -12.62
N LEU A 111 0.00 -10.02 -11.88
CA LEU A 111 -0.65 -11.22 -12.44
C LEU A 111 -1.98 -10.91 -13.15
N ARG A 112 -2.68 -9.84 -12.76
CA ARG A 112 -3.92 -9.36 -13.40
C ARG A 112 -3.69 -8.31 -14.49
N LYS A 113 -2.44 -8.00 -14.84
CA LYS A 113 -2.05 -6.93 -15.77
C LYS A 113 -2.63 -5.56 -15.40
N LYS A 114 -2.66 -5.25 -14.10
CA LYS A 114 -3.09 -3.95 -13.54
C LYS A 114 -1.89 -3.09 -13.18
N GLN A 115 -0.99 -2.88 -14.14
CA GLN A 115 0.28 -2.16 -13.89
C GLN A 115 0.08 -0.70 -13.46
N ASN A 116 -1.06 -0.10 -13.83
CA ASN A 116 -1.46 1.21 -13.34
C ASN A 116 -1.67 1.29 -11.82
N GLN A 117 -1.82 0.14 -11.14
CA GLN A 117 -1.91 0.05 -9.68
C GLN A 117 -0.54 -0.14 -9.02
N VAL A 118 0.48 -0.57 -9.77
CA VAL A 118 1.87 -0.72 -9.30
C VAL A 118 2.57 0.63 -9.38
N SER A 119 2.11 1.59 -8.57
CA SER A 119 2.67 2.94 -8.50
C SER A 119 3.92 2.98 -7.62
N PHE A 120 4.76 4.01 -7.81
CA PHE A 120 5.89 4.28 -6.92
C PHE A 120 5.44 4.35 -5.46
N LEU A 121 4.38 5.13 -5.20
CA LEU A 121 3.72 5.27 -3.91
C LEU A 121 3.47 3.91 -3.25
N HIS A 122 2.85 2.99 -3.98
CA HIS A 122 2.45 1.70 -3.44
C HIS A 122 3.68 0.79 -3.19
N VAL A 123 4.59 0.65 -4.16
CA VAL A 123 5.79 -0.20 -3.99
C VAL A 123 6.71 0.33 -2.89
N TYR A 124 6.91 1.65 -2.83
CA TYR A 124 7.71 2.30 -1.79
C TYR A 124 7.12 2.08 -0.40
N HIS A 125 5.81 2.32 -0.24
CA HIS A 125 5.11 2.11 1.03
C HIS A 125 5.24 0.65 1.50
N HIS A 126 4.89 -0.32 0.65
CA HIS A 126 4.90 -1.74 1.04
C HIS A 126 6.31 -2.23 1.40
N THR A 127 7.33 -1.79 0.65
CA THR A 127 8.74 -2.12 0.95
C THR A 127 9.18 -1.48 2.27
N GLY A 128 8.90 -0.18 2.46
CA GLY A 128 9.24 0.57 3.66
C GLY A 128 8.59 0.01 4.91
N MET A 129 7.29 -0.32 4.85
CA MET A 129 6.54 -0.86 5.99
C MET A 129 7.12 -2.18 6.47
N VAL A 130 7.56 -3.08 5.59
CA VAL A 130 8.21 -4.34 6.00
C VAL A 130 9.53 -4.07 6.74
N MET A 131 10.38 -3.18 6.22
CA MET A 131 11.66 -2.84 6.87
C MET A 131 11.47 -2.17 8.24
N LEU A 132 10.54 -1.21 8.31
CA LEU A 132 10.27 -0.46 9.54
C LEU A 132 9.63 -1.32 10.61
N THR A 133 8.67 -2.17 10.24
CA THR A 133 8.01 -3.07 11.20
C THR A 133 8.93 -4.19 11.67
N TRP A 134 9.80 -4.72 10.79
CA TRP A 134 10.86 -5.65 11.22
C TRP A 134 11.74 -5.02 12.30
N SER A 135 12.20 -3.80 12.04
CA SER A 135 13.03 -3.02 12.96
C SER A 135 12.31 -2.75 14.29
N GLY A 136 11.04 -2.35 14.22
CA GLY A 136 10.25 -2.09 15.41
C GLY A 136 10.02 -3.34 16.27
N VAL A 137 9.73 -4.48 15.66
CA VAL A 137 9.58 -5.73 16.40
C VAL A 137 10.92 -6.20 16.98
N LYS A 138 12.03 -5.98 16.28
CA LYS A 138 13.36 -6.41 16.74
C LYS A 138 13.83 -5.64 17.98
N TRP A 139 13.58 -4.34 18.04
CA TRP A 139 14.20 -3.47 19.04
C TRP A 139 13.23 -2.83 20.04
N PHE A 140 11.96 -2.68 19.71
CA PHE A 140 10.98 -1.97 20.54
C PHE A 140 9.55 -2.50 20.32
N ALA A 141 9.38 -3.81 20.49
CA ALA A 141 8.10 -4.50 20.28
C ALA A 141 7.05 -4.11 21.34
N GLY A 142 6.38 -2.98 21.14
CA GLY A 142 5.36 -2.45 22.03
C GLY A 142 5.44 -0.94 22.16
N GLY A 143 4.88 -0.42 23.24
CA GLY A 143 4.97 0.99 23.60
C GLY A 143 4.35 1.94 22.58
N HIS A 144 5.00 3.08 22.35
CA HIS A 144 4.52 4.17 21.48
C HIS A 144 4.20 3.70 20.05
N GLY A 145 4.94 2.70 19.54
CA GLY A 145 4.75 2.15 18.20
C GLY A 145 3.45 1.37 18.01
N VAL A 146 2.80 0.92 19.10
CA VAL A 146 1.53 0.19 19.03
C VAL A 146 0.42 1.05 18.42
N PHE A 147 0.43 2.37 18.64
CA PHE A 147 -0.57 3.27 18.06
C PHE A 147 -0.58 3.23 16.52
N MET A 148 0.61 3.21 15.91
CA MET A 148 0.75 3.10 14.45
C MET A 148 0.11 1.80 13.95
N GLY A 149 0.45 0.67 14.57
CA GLY A 149 -0.10 -0.63 14.20
C GLY A 149 -1.61 -0.73 14.43
N PHE A 150 -2.09 -0.21 15.57
CA PHE A 150 -3.50 -0.15 15.93
C PHE A 150 -4.32 0.64 14.91
N LEU A 151 -3.91 1.88 14.60
CA LEU A 151 -4.65 2.72 13.67
C LEU A 151 -4.54 2.23 12.23
N ASN A 152 -3.36 1.75 11.81
CA ASN A 152 -3.19 1.15 10.47
C ASN A 152 -4.09 -0.09 10.30
N SER A 153 -4.20 -0.94 11.33
CA SER A 153 -5.04 -2.14 11.27
C SER A 153 -6.51 -1.77 11.08
N PHE A 154 -7.01 -0.74 11.75
CA PHE A 154 -8.38 -0.23 11.53
C PHE A 154 -8.61 0.21 10.08
N ILE A 155 -7.68 0.98 9.53
CA ILE A 155 -7.79 1.48 8.15
C ILE A 155 -7.67 0.33 7.14
N HIS A 156 -6.82 -0.66 7.41
CA HIS A 156 -6.70 -1.87 6.60
C HIS A 156 -7.97 -2.74 6.64
N VAL A 157 -8.69 -2.81 7.78
CA VAL A 157 -10.03 -3.43 7.83
C VAL A 157 -10.96 -2.78 6.81
N VAL A 158 -11.05 -1.44 6.82
CA VAL A 158 -11.93 -0.70 5.90
C VAL A 158 -11.48 -0.88 4.45
N MET A 159 -10.18 -0.78 4.17
CA MET A 159 -9.61 -0.90 2.83
C MET A 159 -9.83 -2.31 2.24
N TYR A 160 -9.43 -3.36 2.96
CA TYR A 160 -9.57 -4.74 2.47
C TYR A 160 -11.03 -5.18 2.40
N PHE A 161 -11.90 -4.66 3.28
CA PHE A 161 -13.33 -4.90 3.15
C PHE A 161 -13.88 -4.30 1.86
N TYR A 162 -13.46 -3.09 1.48
CA TYR A 162 -13.80 -2.50 0.19
C TYR A 162 -13.24 -3.31 -0.99
N TYR A 163 -12.00 -3.81 -0.90
CA TYR A 163 -11.42 -4.69 -1.93
C TYR A 163 -12.16 -6.02 -2.05
N PHE A 164 -12.62 -6.59 -0.93
CA PHE A 164 -13.49 -7.75 -0.92
C PHE A 164 -14.82 -7.45 -1.61
N LEU A 165 -15.53 -6.38 -1.24
CA LEU A 165 -16.81 -6.00 -1.86
C LEU A 165 -16.68 -5.80 -3.38
N THR A 166 -15.65 -5.09 -3.81
CA THR A 166 -15.38 -4.86 -5.25
C THR A 166 -14.92 -6.12 -5.99
N SER A 167 -14.45 -7.16 -5.29
CA SER A 167 -14.14 -8.45 -5.90
C SER A 167 -15.37 -9.37 -6.03
N VAL A 168 -16.37 -9.22 -5.15
CA VAL A 168 -17.62 -10.00 -5.15
C VAL A 168 -18.67 -9.42 -6.09
N SER A 169 -18.79 -8.10 -6.18
CA SER A 169 -19.83 -7.45 -6.97
C SER A 169 -19.30 -6.28 -7.79
N ASP A 170 -19.64 -6.29 -9.08
CA ASP A 170 -19.34 -5.22 -10.03
C ASP A 170 -20.04 -3.91 -9.68
N LYS A 171 -21.13 -3.94 -8.89
CA LYS A 171 -21.86 -2.75 -8.42
C LYS A 171 -20.97 -1.80 -7.63
N TYR A 172 -20.00 -2.32 -6.89
CA TYR A 172 -19.08 -1.51 -6.08
C TYR A 172 -17.81 -1.13 -6.86
N LYS A 173 -17.53 -1.80 -7.99
CA LYS A 173 -16.38 -1.47 -8.84
C LYS A 173 -16.60 -0.09 -9.45
N GLY A 174 -15.61 0.78 -9.27
CA GLY A 174 -15.64 2.11 -9.87
C GLY A 174 -16.43 3.16 -9.09
N ASN A 175 -17.03 2.83 -7.93
CA ASN A 175 -17.65 3.85 -7.09
C ASN A 175 -16.57 4.78 -6.49
N VAL A 176 -16.42 5.96 -7.09
CA VAL A 176 -15.42 6.97 -6.73
C VAL A 176 -15.64 7.50 -5.31
N TRP A 177 -16.89 7.52 -4.83
CA TRP A 177 -17.23 7.98 -3.49
C TRP A 177 -16.50 7.17 -2.42
N TRP A 178 -16.59 5.82 -2.48
CA TRP A 178 -15.90 4.95 -1.51
C TRP A 178 -14.39 5.14 -1.55
N LYS A 179 -13.81 5.15 -2.75
CA LYS A 179 -12.35 5.31 -2.92
C LYS A 179 -11.86 6.63 -2.32
N LYS A 180 -12.60 7.71 -2.54
CA LYS A 180 -12.29 9.04 -2.00
C LYS A 180 -12.28 9.04 -0.47
N HIS A 181 -13.32 8.50 0.17
CA HIS A 181 -13.42 8.47 1.63
C HIS A 181 -12.37 7.56 2.27
N ILE A 182 -12.06 6.41 1.66
CA ILE A 182 -10.97 5.54 2.13
C ILE A 182 -9.63 6.27 2.06
N THR A 183 -9.37 7.01 0.98
CA THR A 183 -8.14 7.81 0.84
C THR A 183 -8.09 8.93 1.89
N GLN A 184 -9.21 9.59 2.18
CA GLN A 184 -9.29 10.59 3.25
C GLN A 184 -9.00 9.99 4.63
N LEU A 185 -9.53 8.80 4.92
CA LEU A 185 -9.24 8.07 6.16
C LEU A 185 -7.75 7.73 6.27
N GLN A 186 -7.09 7.32 5.18
CA GLN A 186 -5.65 7.09 5.16
C GLN A 186 -4.85 8.36 5.43
N ILE A 187 -5.23 9.50 4.83
CA ILE A 187 -4.58 10.80 5.09
C ILE A 187 -4.72 11.21 6.55
N ILE A 188 -5.93 11.08 7.12
CA ILE A 188 -6.19 11.36 8.55
C ILE A 188 -5.34 10.44 9.42
N GLN A 189 -5.24 9.15 9.09
CA GLN A 189 -4.39 8.18 9.80
C GLN A 189 -2.93 8.65 9.86
N PHE A 190 -2.34 9.02 8.72
CA PHE A 190 -0.96 9.51 8.67
C PHE A 190 -0.77 10.80 9.48
N GLY A 191 -1.75 11.71 9.47
CA GLY A 191 -1.73 12.93 10.28
C GLY A 191 -1.78 12.64 11.79
N LEU A 192 -2.65 11.73 12.23
CA LEU A 192 -2.75 11.33 13.64
C LEU A 192 -1.48 10.62 14.11
N ILE A 193 -0.92 9.72 13.31
CA ILE A 193 0.37 9.06 13.59
C ILE A 193 1.48 10.11 13.65
N PHE A 194 1.53 11.05 12.69
CA PHE A 194 2.52 12.12 12.72
C PHE A 194 2.45 12.91 14.03
N LEU A 195 1.25 13.35 14.42
CA LEU A 195 1.06 14.13 15.64
C LEU A 195 1.50 13.35 16.88
N GLN A 196 1.09 12.09 17.01
CA GLN A 196 1.43 11.27 18.16
C GLN A 196 2.94 11.04 18.29
N TRP A 197 3.64 10.81 17.17
CA TRP A 197 5.11 10.71 17.17
C TRP A 197 5.80 12.06 17.38
N PHE A 198 5.23 13.15 16.87
CA PHE A 198 5.76 14.50 17.04
C PHE A 198 5.68 14.96 18.51
N VAL A 199 4.61 14.62 19.23
CA VAL A 199 4.48 14.92 20.67
C VAL A 199 5.65 14.35 21.47
N LEU A 200 6.16 13.17 21.11
CA LEU A 200 7.28 12.53 21.79
C LEU A 200 8.58 13.37 21.74
N VAL A 201 8.74 14.23 20.73
CA VAL A 201 9.87 15.19 20.63
C VAL A 201 9.88 16.15 21.82
N PHE A 202 8.71 16.54 22.31
CA PHE A 202 8.53 17.47 23.43
C PHE A 202 8.40 16.77 24.79
N GLN A 203 8.60 15.46 24.86
CA GLN A 203 8.54 14.68 26.09
C GLN A 203 9.96 14.27 26.52
N PRO A 204 10.72 15.16 27.21
CA PRO A 204 12.09 14.88 27.61
C PRO A 204 12.20 13.64 28.51
N ASN A 205 11.21 13.46 29.39
CA ASN A 205 11.19 12.43 30.43
C ASN A 205 10.56 11.10 29.99
N CYS A 206 10.19 10.95 28.71
CA CYS A 206 9.64 9.69 28.21
C CYS A 206 10.75 8.63 28.09
N ALA A 207 10.55 7.47 28.72
CA ALA A 207 11.49 6.35 28.68
C ALA A 207 11.47 5.57 27.34
N PHE A 208 10.63 5.98 26.37
CA PHE A 208 10.64 5.40 25.03
C PHE A 208 11.91 5.84 24.26
N PRO A 209 12.57 4.93 23.52
CA PRO A 209 13.77 5.28 22.75
C PRO A 209 13.46 6.37 21.71
N LYS A 210 14.26 7.44 21.70
CA LYS A 210 14.02 8.59 20.80
C LYS A 210 14.66 8.46 19.42
N TRP A 211 15.68 7.61 19.27
CA TRP A 211 16.34 7.40 17.98
C TRP A 211 15.40 7.00 16.83
N PRO A 212 14.29 6.22 17.03
CA PRO A 212 13.38 5.88 15.94
C PRO A 212 12.66 7.10 15.36
N LEU A 213 12.57 8.22 16.10
CA LEU A 213 11.98 9.46 15.61
C LEU A 213 12.69 9.99 14.37
N PHE A 214 14.02 9.85 14.29
CA PHE A 214 14.80 10.30 13.14
C PHE A 214 14.50 9.53 11.84
N VAL A 215 13.90 8.35 11.94
CA VAL A 215 13.52 7.52 10.79
C VAL A 215 12.01 7.57 10.56
N LEU A 216 11.22 7.30 11.59
CA LEU A 216 9.77 7.14 11.48
C LEU A 216 9.05 8.47 11.22
N LEU A 217 9.51 9.59 11.81
CA LEU A 217 8.85 10.88 11.64
C LEU A 217 9.05 11.43 10.21
N PRO A 218 10.29 11.50 9.65
CA PRO A 218 10.47 11.90 8.26
C PRO A 218 9.79 10.95 7.27
N GLN A 219 9.86 9.64 7.52
CA GLN A 219 9.20 8.65 6.68
C GLN A 219 7.68 8.86 6.64
N ASN A 220 7.04 9.03 7.80
CA ASN A 220 5.61 9.25 7.90
C ASN A 220 5.19 10.57 7.24
N LEU A 221 6.01 11.62 7.36
CA LEU A 221 5.79 12.90 6.68
C LEU A 221 5.90 12.75 5.16
N PHE A 222 6.92 12.06 4.66
CA PHE A 222 7.05 11.76 3.23
C PHE A 222 5.83 10.98 2.72
N MET A 223 5.37 10.01 3.50
CA MET A 223 4.19 9.23 3.15
C MET A 223 2.92 10.09 3.10
N PHE A 224 2.72 10.94 4.11
CA PHE A 224 1.61 11.89 4.16
C PHE A 224 1.58 12.78 2.91
N MET A 225 2.73 13.32 2.50
CA MET A 225 2.84 14.17 1.30
C MET A 225 2.50 13.42 0.01
N LEU A 226 2.97 12.18 -0.16
CA LEU A 226 2.62 11.38 -1.34
C LEU A 226 1.12 11.07 -1.42
N PHE A 227 0.46 10.82 -0.28
CA PHE A 227 -0.99 10.60 -0.25
C PHE A 227 -1.78 11.88 -0.55
N LEU A 228 -1.31 13.04 -0.07
CA LEU A 228 -1.89 14.33 -0.43
C LEU A 228 -1.75 14.62 -1.94
N ASP A 229 -0.56 14.39 -2.50
CA ASP A 229 -0.32 14.55 -3.94
C ASP A 229 -1.23 13.62 -4.78
N PHE A 230 -1.31 12.35 -4.39
CA PHE A 230 -2.22 11.37 -5.00
C PHE A 230 -3.67 11.85 -4.93
N TYR A 231 -4.13 12.30 -3.76
CA TYR A 231 -5.51 12.75 -3.56
C TYR A 231 -5.82 14.00 -4.40
N TYR A 232 -4.89 14.95 -4.46
CA TYR A 232 -5.02 16.14 -5.28
C TYR A 232 -5.17 15.78 -6.76
N HIS A 233 -4.27 14.94 -7.28
CA HIS A 233 -4.28 14.54 -8.68
C HIS A 233 -5.45 13.62 -9.06
N ALA A 234 -5.90 12.76 -8.15
CA ALA A 234 -6.97 11.79 -8.41
C ALA A 234 -8.39 12.38 -8.25
N TYR A 235 -8.58 13.37 -7.37
CA TYR A 235 -9.93 13.81 -6.96
C TYR A 235 -10.19 15.32 -7.05
N ILE A 236 -9.16 16.16 -6.99
CA ILE A 236 -9.33 17.63 -7.00
C ILE A 236 -9.00 18.21 -8.38
N LYS A 237 -7.86 17.80 -8.96
CA LYS A 237 -7.38 18.30 -10.24
C LYS A 237 -8.33 17.84 -11.35
N LYS A 238 -9.11 18.79 -11.90
CA LYS A 238 -9.98 18.51 -13.04
C LYS A 238 -9.14 18.05 -14.23
N PRO A 239 -9.59 17.06 -15.02
CA PRO A 239 -8.93 16.72 -16.28
C PRO A 239 -8.86 17.98 -17.14
N LYS A 240 -7.70 18.26 -17.76
CA LYS A 240 -7.63 19.29 -18.81
C LYS A 240 -8.65 18.91 -19.89
N PRO A 241 -9.48 19.85 -20.38
CA PRO A 241 -10.27 19.60 -21.58
C PRO A 241 -9.31 19.12 -22.66
N ALA A 242 -9.61 17.98 -23.29
CA ALA A 242 -8.86 17.53 -24.44
C ALA A 242 -8.87 18.68 -25.46
N GLN A 243 -7.70 19.22 -25.80
CA GLN A 243 -7.65 20.18 -26.88
C GLN A 243 -8.17 19.48 -28.14
N PRO A 244 -9.10 20.07 -28.90
CA PRO A 244 -9.47 19.53 -30.19
C PRO A 244 -8.18 19.37 -30.98
N LYS A 245 -7.89 18.13 -31.40
CA LYS A 245 -6.77 17.87 -32.32
C LYS A 245 -6.96 18.83 -33.50
N PRO A 246 -5.92 19.56 -33.94
CA PRO A 246 -6.00 20.33 -35.17
C PRO A 246 -6.45 19.36 -36.26
N VAL A 247 -7.60 19.66 -36.88
CA VAL A 247 -8.03 18.98 -38.11
C VAL A 247 -6.93 19.28 -39.11
N THR A 248 -6.06 18.30 -39.35
CA THR A 248 -5.11 18.37 -40.45
C THR A 248 -5.96 18.33 -41.71
N PRO A 249 -5.97 19.36 -42.57
CA PRO A 249 -6.67 19.26 -43.84
C PRO A 249 -6.03 18.09 -44.60
N SER A 250 -6.86 17.12 -44.97
CA SER A 250 -6.48 16.07 -45.91
C SER A 250 -6.06 16.76 -47.19
N VAL A 251 -4.76 16.71 -47.49
CA VAL A 251 -4.26 17.00 -48.83
C VAL A 251 -4.88 15.93 -49.71
N GLU A 252 -5.84 16.31 -50.56
CA GLU A 252 -6.25 15.50 -51.70
C GLU A 252 -5.01 15.28 -52.57
N GLU A 253 -4.44 14.09 -52.47
CA GLU A 253 -3.43 13.59 -53.38
C GLU A 253 -4.13 13.41 -54.73
N SER A 254 -3.92 14.36 -55.64
CA SER A 254 -4.37 14.26 -57.02
C SER A 254 -3.59 13.14 -57.71
N VAL A 255 -4.20 11.96 -57.77
CA VAL A 255 -3.70 10.81 -58.53
C VAL A 255 -3.58 11.23 -60.01
N PRO A 256 -2.38 11.19 -60.62
CA PRO A 256 -2.26 11.41 -62.05
C PRO A 256 -2.82 10.18 -62.79
N VAL A 257 -3.91 10.39 -63.52
CA VAL A 257 -4.49 9.39 -64.43
C VAL A 257 -3.48 9.12 -65.55
N LEU A 258 -2.79 7.99 -65.47
CA LEU A 258 -2.02 7.43 -66.58
C LEU A 258 -3.01 6.99 -67.68
N LYS A 259 -3.18 7.81 -68.71
CA LYS A 259 -3.85 7.40 -69.96
C LYS A 259 -2.90 6.48 -70.73
N SER A 260 -3.10 5.17 -70.63
CA SER A 260 -2.54 4.22 -71.59
C SER A 260 -3.28 4.38 -72.93
N LYS A 261 -2.57 4.89 -73.94
CA LYS A 261 -2.96 4.76 -75.35
C LYS A 261 -2.72 3.31 -75.75
N ILE A 262 -3.77 2.53 -75.93
CA ILE A 262 -3.72 1.32 -76.75
C ILE A 262 -4.46 1.66 -78.03
N ASN A 263 -3.68 1.92 -79.09
CA ASN A 263 -4.13 1.89 -80.47
C ASN A 263 -4.46 0.43 -80.81
N ILE A 264 -5.71 0.14 -81.17
CA ILE A 264 -6.01 -1.02 -82.01
C ILE A 264 -6.56 -0.46 -83.31
N HIS A 265 -5.71 -0.54 -84.33
CA HIS A 265 -6.09 -0.36 -85.72
C HIS A 265 -7.00 -1.54 -86.13
N THR A 266 -8.08 -1.18 -86.81
CA THR A 266 -8.76 -1.90 -87.90
C THR A 266 -7.93 -3.01 -88.56
N ASP A 267 -8.49 -4.22 -88.66
CA ASP A 267 -9.19 -4.72 -89.86
C ASP A 267 -10.06 -5.94 -89.52
#